data_AF-A0A930U6B5-F1
#
_entry.id   AF-A0A930U6B5-F1
#
_cell.length_a   1.000
_cell.length_b   1.000
_cell.length_c   1.000
_cell.angle_alpha   90.00
_cell.angle_beta   90.00
_cell.angle_gamma   90.00
#
_symmetry.space_group_name_H-M   'P 1'
#
loop_
_entity.id
_entity.type
_entity.pdbx_description
1 polymer ?
#
loop_
_entity_poly.entity_id
_entity_poly.type
_entity_poly.pdbx_seq_one_letter_code
_entity_poly.pdbx_strand_id
1 'polypeptide(L)'
;MFKKYIQKLENLTAFAQNKLSNKQFIFLSSVLVGILSAFAVIVLKTFAHWVFQFATYINGILKLSFINSILPIIGILLTVFVVKRVLGGTIEKGTSQILYAVAKKASIIPRRQMYAQIITSSLTVGLGGSAGLESPIVITGAAFGSNYAQRFKLRYKDRTLLIGCGVAAGIAAAFNAPIAGVLFAIEVLLVDVSISAFTPIMIAAATGALISEIVLDETVLLSFKQQQTFNYHNIPYYIFLGIFTGLISVYYSRNFQRVEHFFTRLRFKPYKKALFGASILALLIFIFPTLFGEGYESIKTLSESDPGQLLENTLFSSFRNNSWALLAFIGLTMMLKVFATGITLGSGGNGGNFAPSLFLGSYVGFFFSKFLNLTGLTKLPISNFTMVGMAGILSGLFHAPLTAIFLIAEITGGYNLMIPLMMVASISFAISKRFEKHSLDVKNLARKGQAFTSNKDTNILSTLDTNSIIQTDYLTVSPDESLEKLVDLISHSNQVIFAVVDTEKQLLGVVHFNDIREIIFNEYRVKFTLVKEVMIKTVDIIYPSDSMETVMNKFEKTKVQFLPVLKDGKYYGFISKSLALEAYRTKLKSMTIE
;
A
#
# COMPACT_ATOMS: atom_id res chain seq x y z
N MET A 1 11.78 -12.49 34.70
CA MET A 1 12.96 -11.59 34.54
C MET A 1 12.79 -10.61 33.36
N PHE A 2 12.50 -11.09 32.14
CA PHE A 2 12.35 -10.25 30.93
C PHE A 2 11.30 -9.12 31.03
N LYS A 3 10.13 -9.39 31.62
CA LYS A 3 9.06 -8.40 31.84
C LYS A 3 9.52 -7.18 32.66
N LYS A 4 10.44 -7.38 33.63
CA LYS A 4 10.98 -6.31 34.49
C LYS A 4 11.91 -5.37 33.71
N TYR A 5 12.68 -5.91 32.76
CA TYR A 5 13.54 -5.11 31.87
C TYR A 5 12.73 -4.31 30.86
N ILE A 6 11.71 -4.90 30.24
CA ILE A 6 10.78 -4.19 29.35
C ILE A 6 10.13 -3.03 30.10
N GLN A 7 9.63 -3.28 31.31
CA GLN A 7 8.97 -2.25 32.12
C GLN A 7 9.94 -1.14 32.55
N LYS A 8 11.22 -1.47 32.82
CA LYS A 8 12.26 -0.47 33.09
C LYS A 8 12.57 0.40 31.87
N LEU A 9 12.66 -0.20 30.68
CA LEU A 9 12.83 0.54 29.43
C LEU A 9 11.62 1.44 29.15
N GLU A 10 10.40 0.92 29.30
CA GLU A 10 9.17 1.70 29.14
C GLU A 10 9.14 2.90 30.10
N ASN A 11 9.49 2.70 31.37
CA ASN A 11 9.54 3.78 32.36
C ASN A 11 10.61 4.83 32.00
N LEU A 12 11.77 4.40 31.50
CA LEU A 12 12.83 5.31 31.06
C LEU A 12 12.42 6.12 29.83
N THR A 13 11.73 5.50 28.88
CA THR A 13 11.17 6.21 27.71
C THR A 13 10.04 7.17 28.09
N ALA A 14 9.18 6.80 29.04
CA ALA A 14 8.14 7.69 29.57
C ALA A 14 8.75 8.88 30.35
N PHE A 15 9.83 8.64 31.09
CA PHE A 15 10.59 9.70 31.72
C PHE A 15 11.21 10.66 30.68
N ALA A 16 11.80 10.11 29.61
CA ALA A 16 12.32 10.91 28.50
C ALA A 16 11.22 11.74 27.82
N GLN A 17 10.00 11.19 27.66
CA GLN A 17 8.85 11.90 27.11
C GLN A 17 8.50 13.16 27.91
N ASN A 18 8.62 13.11 29.24
CA ASN A 18 8.32 14.25 30.10
C ASN A 18 9.44 15.32 30.12
N LYS A 19 10.68 14.95 29.77
CA LYS A 19 11.84 15.85 29.81
C LYS A 19 12.21 16.45 28.46
N LEU A 20 11.93 15.75 27.37
CA LEU A 20 12.30 16.15 26.02
C LEU A 20 11.21 17.00 25.35
N SER A 21 11.62 17.87 24.42
CA SER A 21 10.66 18.49 23.50
C SER A 21 10.03 17.45 22.58
N ASN A 22 8.85 17.75 22.03
CA ASN A 22 8.16 16.85 21.10
C ASN A 22 9.06 16.40 19.94
N LYS A 23 9.85 17.31 19.34
CA LYS A 23 10.76 16.97 18.24
C LYS A 23 11.88 16.03 18.66
N GLN A 24 12.54 16.30 19.80
CA GLN A 24 13.58 15.42 20.34
C GLN A 24 13.03 14.04 20.71
N PHE A 25 11.82 13.99 21.27
CA PHE A 25 11.16 12.73 21.59
C PHE A 25 10.86 11.92 20.34
N ILE A 26 10.47 12.55 19.22
CA ILE A 26 10.28 11.87 17.93
C ILE A 26 11.60 11.30 17.38
N PHE A 27 12.71 12.02 17.49
CA PHE A 27 14.02 11.47 17.09
C PHE A 27 14.40 10.25 17.93
N LEU A 28 14.27 10.32 19.26
CA LEU A 28 14.49 9.16 20.13
C LEU A 28 13.55 7.99 19.77
N SER A 29 12.27 8.30 19.54
CA SER A 29 11.26 7.32 19.13
C SER A 29 11.62 6.65 17.81
N SER A 30 12.17 7.39 16.85
CA SER A 30 12.58 6.84 15.56
C SER A 30 13.71 5.80 15.69
N VAL A 31 14.68 6.04 16.57
CA VAL A 31 15.75 5.07 16.89
C VAL A 31 15.16 3.82 17.55
N LEU A 32 14.31 4.00 18.57
CA LEU A 32 13.72 2.88 19.31
C LEU A 32 12.79 2.04 18.44
N VAL A 33 11.95 2.68 17.62
CA VAL A 33 11.11 1.99 16.63
C VAL A 33 11.96 1.31 15.58
N GLY A 34 13.06 1.93 15.14
CA GLY A 34 14.04 1.33 14.25
C GLY A 34 14.62 0.04 14.81
N ILE A 35 15.08 0.07 16.06
CA ILE A 35 15.59 -1.11 16.78
C ILE A 35 14.55 -2.22 16.85
N LEU A 36 13.34 -1.91 17.34
CA LEU A 36 12.29 -2.90 17.54
C LEU A 36 11.84 -3.52 16.21
N SER A 37 11.72 -2.70 15.16
CA SER A 37 11.31 -3.16 13.84
C SER A 37 12.39 -4.03 13.18
N ALA A 38 13.66 -3.65 13.28
CA ALA A 38 14.78 -4.43 12.75
C ALA A 38 14.87 -5.81 13.41
N PHE A 39 14.82 -5.88 14.74
CA PHE A 39 14.82 -7.18 15.45
C PHE A 39 13.64 -8.06 15.04
N ALA A 40 12.44 -7.49 14.89
CA ALA A 40 11.26 -8.24 14.47
C ALA A 40 11.43 -8.81 13.04
N VAL A 41 12.02 -8.04 12.14
CA VAL A 41 12.31 -8.46 10.76
C VAL A 41 13.41 -9.52 10.70
N ILE A 42 14.46 -9.38 11.50
CA ILE A 42 15.50 -10.40 11.63
C ILE A 42 14.89 -11.71 12.12
N VAL A 43 14.07 -11.68 13.17
CA VAL A 43 13.36 -12.86 13.67
C VAL A 43 12.48 -13.49 12.59
N LEU A 44 11.77 -12.68 11.79
CA LEU A 44 10.96 -13.16 10.67
C LEU A 44 11.80 -13.88 9.62
N LYS A 45 12.90 -13.28 9.17
CA LYS A 45 13.81 -13.87 8.18
C LYS A 45 14.47 -15.15 8.69
N THR A 46 15.05 -15.10 9.89
CA THR A 46 15.70 -16.26 10.50
C THR A 46 14.70 -17.40 10.71
N PHE A 47 13.47 -17.09 11.14
CA PHE A 47 12.45 -18.12 11.31
C PHE A 47 12.02 -18.74 9.98
N ALA A 48 11.83 -17.93 8.92
CA ALA A 48 11.56 -18.46 7.58
C ALA A 48 12.70 -19.35 7.07
N HIS A 49 13.94 -18.93 7.30
CA HIS A 49 15.12 -19.70 6.91
C HIS A 49 15.23 -21.03 7.69
N TRP A 50 14.97 -21.03 9.00
CA TRP A 50 14.92 -22.26 9.79
C TRP A 50 13.83 -23.21 9.36
N VAL A 51 12.64 -22.70 9.01
CA VAL A 51 11.56 -23.52 8.45
C VAL A 51 12.01 -24.16 7.13
N PHE A 52 12.68 -23.41 6.27
CA PHE A 52 13.23 -23.93 5.03
C PHE A 52 14.32 -24.98 5.26
N GLN A 53 15.31 -24.72 6.13
CA GLN A 53 16.35 -25.68 6.48
C GLN A 53 15.80 -26.96 7.10
N PHE A 54 14.79 -26.84 7.97
CA PHE A 54 14.12 -27.99 8.55
C PHE A 54 13.42 -28.82 7.48
N ALA A 55 12.73 -28.18 6.54
CA ALA A 55 12.10 -28.87 5.40
C ALA A 55 13.12 -29.59 4.50
N THR A 56 14.26 -28.96 4.20
CA THR A 56 15.31 -29.59 3.38
C THR A 56 16.04 -30.70 4.13
N TYR A 57 16.23 -30.58 5.45
CA TYR A 57 16.75 -31.66 6.29
C TYR A 57 15.86 -32.91 6.25
N ILE A 58 14.54 -32.71 6.39
CA ILE A 58 13.55 -33.79 6.29
C ILE A 58 13.56 -34.43 4.89
N ASN A 59 13.75 -33.63 3.83
CA ASN A 59 13.93 -34.16 2.48
C ASN A 59 15.16 -35.08 2.37
N GLY A 60 16.30 -34.66 2.92
CA GLY A 60 17.54 -35.44 2.91
C GLY A 60 17.40 -36.81 3.59
N ILE A 61 16.56 -36.91 4.62
CA ILE A 61 16.24 -38.18 5.31
C ILE A 61 15.28 -39.03 4.46
N LEU A 62 14.21 -38.44 3.94
CA LEU A 62 13.16 -39.16 3.23
C LEU A 62 13.59 -39.65 1.85
N LYS A 63 14.61 -39.03 1.22
CA LYS A 63 15.12 -39.33 -0.13
C LYS A 63 14.02 -39.44 -1.20
N LEU A 64 12.89 -38.76 -0.99
CA LEU A 64 11.77 -38.76 -1.93
C LEU A 64 12.08 -37.77 -3.05
N SER A 65 12.11 -38.25 -4.29
CA SER A 65 12.16 -37.37 -5.45
C SER A 65 11.00 -36.37 -5.40
N PHE A 66 11.29 -35.08 -5.57
CA PHE A 66 10.31 -34.00 -5.68
C PHE A 66 9.50 -33.64 -4.42
N ILE A 67 9.99 -33.94 -3.20
CA ILE A 67 9.27 -33.53 -1.97
C ILE A 67 9.03 -32.01 -1.89
N ASN A 68 9.90 -31.21 -2.52
CA ASN A 68 9.79 -29.74 -2.57
C ASN A 68 8.46 -29.27 -3.17
N SER A 69 7.82 -30.08 -4.02
CA SER A 69 6.50 -29.80 -4.57
C SER A 69 5.38 -29.99 -3.55
N ILE A 70 5.55 -30.86 -2.55
CA ILE A 70 4.53 -31.17 -1.53
C ILE A 70 4.60 -30.18 -0.35
N LEU A 71 5.78 -29.66 -0.02
CA LEU A 71 5.98 -28.72 1.09
C LEU A 71 5.00 -27.52 1.11
N PRO A 72 4.67 -26.87 -0.03
CA PRO A 72 3.72 -25.76 -0.04
C PRO A 72 2.32 -26.15 0.45
N ILE A 73 1.91 -27.41 0.26
CA ILE A 73 0.63 -27.93 0.77
C ILE A 73 0.63 -27.88 2.29
N ILE A 74 1.70 -28.37 2.91
CA ILE A 74 1.88 -28.34 4.37
C ILE A 74 1.94 -26.89 4.85
N GLY A 75 2.73 -26.04 4.20
CA GLY A 75 2.91 -24.64 4.62
C GLY A 75 1.63 -23.81 4.58
N ILE A 76 0.85 -23.91 3.51
CA ILE A 76 -0.41 -23.16 3.39
C ILE A 76 -1.45 -23.71 4.36
N LEU A 77 -1.55 -25.04 4.55
CA LEU A 77 -2.47 -25.63 5.52
C LEU A 77 -2.13 -25.25 6.96
N LEU A 78 -0.85 -25.30 7.35
CA LEU A 78 -0.38 -24.86 8.66
C LEU A 78 -0.65 -23.37 8.86
N THR A 79 -0.42 -22.55 7.84
CA THR A 79 -0.73 -21.12 7.89
C THR A 79 -2.22 -20.88 8.15
N VAL A 80 -3.11 -21.57 7.41
CA VAL A 80 -4.56 -21.46 7.62
C VAL A 80 -4.97 -21.97 9.01
N PHE A 81 -4.34 -23.03 9.50
CA PHE A 81 -4.55 -23.55 10.85
C PHE A 81 -4.19 -22.50 11.91
N VAL A 82 -3.00 -21.91 11.84
CA VAL A 82 -2.56 -20.86 12.78
C VAL A 82 -3.49 -19.65 12.73
N VAL A 83 -3.88 -19.20 11.53
CA VAL A 83 -4.80 -18.06 11.38
C VAL A 83 -6.16 -18.35 12.02
N LYS A 84 -6.71 -19.56 11.82
CA LYS A 84 -8.05 -19.89 12.30
C LYS A 84 -8.11 -20.24 13.78
N ARG A 85 -7.13 -20.99 14.30
CA ARG A 85 -7.15 -21.51 15.68
C ARG A 85 -6.40 -20.63 16.66
N VAL A 86 -5.26 -20.07 16.27
CA VAL A 86 -4.38 -19.33 17.18
C VAL A 86 -4.65 -17.83 17.11
N LEU A 87 -4.82 -17.30 15.90
CA LEU A 87 -4.92 -15.85 15.68
C LEU A 87 -6.35 -15.32 15.64
N GLY A 88 -7.36 -16.09 16.08
CA GLY A 88 -8.74 -15.60 16.21
C GLY A 88 -9.47 -15.35 14.88
N GLY A 89 -9.08 -16.03 13.79
CA GLY A 89 -9.95 -16.21 12.62
C GLY A 89 -9.58 -15.44 11.35
N THR A 90 -8.93 -14.28 11.46
CA THR A 90 -8.55 -13.43 10.31
C THR A 90 -7.23 -12.69 10.55
N ILE A 91 -6.45 -12.52 9.50
CA ILE A 91 -5.26 -11.66 9.49
C ILE A 91 -5.38 -10.63 8.36
N GLU A 92 -4.95 -9.40 8.62
CA GLU A 92 -4.79 -8.41 7.55
C GLU A 92 -3.53 -8.79 6.74
N LYS A 93 -3.66 -8.80 5.42
CA LYS A 93 -2.59 -9.20 4.48
C LYS A 93 -2.34 -8.07 3.48
N GLY A 94 -1.08 -7.97 3.03
CA GLY A 94 -0.67 -6.96 2.06
C GLY A 94 -0.48 -5.55 2.66
N THR A 95 0.36 -4.78 2.00
CA THR A 95 0.71 -3.37 2.32
C THR A 95 -0.52 -2.45 2.27
N SER A 96 -1.51 -2.77 1.45
CA SER A 96 -2.79 -2.04 1.33
C SER A 96 -3.49 -1.83 2.68
N GLN A 97 -3.36 -2.76 3.62
CA GLN A 97 -4.02 -2.65 4.94
C GLN A 97 -3.41 -1.53 5.80
N ILE A 98 -2.14 -1.21 5.59
CA ILE A 98 -1.48 -0.07 6.24
C ILE A 98 -2.03 1.22 5.67
N LEU A 99 -2.15 1.33 4.34
CA LEU A 99 -2.78 2.48 3.68
C LEU A 99 -4.19 2.70 4.17
N TYR A 100 -4.97 1.62 4.31
CA TYR A 100 -6.32 1.68 4.88
C TYR A 100 -6.29 2.14 6.35
N ALA A 101 -5.35 1.66 7.16
CA ALA A 101 -5.23 2.07 8.55
C ALA A 101 -4.86 3.56 8.68
N VAL A 102 -3.92 4.03 7.86
CA VAL A 102 -3.54 5.45 7.78
C VAL A 102 -4.74 6.30 7.36
N ALA A 103 -5.55 5.82 6.41
CA ALA A 103 -6.71 6.55 5.89
C ALA A 103 -7.94 6.57 6.79
N LYS A 104 -8.30 5.42 7.36
CA LYS A 104 -9.61 5.21 7.98
C LYS A 104 -9.55 4.79 9.44
N LYS A 105 -8.40 4.31 9.94
CA LYS A 105 -8.24 3.86 11.34
C LYS A 105 -7.35 4.76 12.17
N ALA A 106 -7.20 6.03 11.78
CA ALA A 106 -6.30 6.97 12.44
C ALA A 106 -4.89 6.39 12.66
N SER A 107 -4.34 5.63 11.70
CA SER A 107 -3.01 5.00 11.83
C SER A 107 -2.89 4.02 13.00
N ILE A 108 -3.99 3.42 13.45
CA ILE A 108 -4.03 2.38 14.48
C ILE A 108 -3.92 1.01 13.82
N ILE A 109 -2.84 0.28 14.12
CA ILE A 109 -2.61 -1.08 13.65
C ILE A 109 -2.71 -2.05 14.84
N PRO A 110 -3.48 -3.15 14.74
CA PRO A 110 -3.65 -4.09 15.85
C PRO A 110 -2.34 -4.72 16.32
N ARG A 111 -2.15 -4.83 17.65
CA ARG A 111 -0.96 -5.48 18.28
C ARG A 111 -0.64 -6.87 17.74
N ARG A 112 -1.69 -7.63 17.39
CA ARG A 112 -1.54 -8.98 16.82
C ARG A 112 -0.66 -8.98 15.57
N GLN A 113 -0.63 -7.89 14.80
CA GLN A 113 0.19 -7.80 13.58
C GLN A 113 1.69 -7.75 13.85
N MET A 114 2.12 -7.43 15.08
CA MET A 114 3.54 -7.43 15.46
C MET A 114 4.17 -8.83 15.40
N TYR A 115 3.37 -9.90 15.56
CA TYR A 115 3.88 -11.28 15.58
C TYR A 115 3.14 -12.23 14.62
N ALA A 116 1.89 -11.92 14.25
CA ALA A 116 1.13 -12.78 13.35
C ALA A 116 1.81 -12.95 11.99
N GLN A 117 2.38 -11.87 11.45
CA GLN A 117 3.06 -11.87 10.16
C GLN A 117 4.32 -12.73 10.18
N ILE A 118 5.10 -12.65 11.27
CA ILE A 118 6.29 -13.47 11.50
C ILE A 118 5.94 -14.96 11.36
N ILE A 119 4.96 -15.44 12.13
CA ILE A 119 4.64 -16.88 12.14
C ILE A 119 4.05 -17.33 10.80
N THR A 120 3.05 -16.60 10.30
CA THR A 120 2.26 -17.05 9.15
C THR A 120 3.01 -16.95 7.82
N SER A 121 3.83 -15.92 7.63
CA SER A 121 4.61 -15.77 6.40
C SER A 121 5.81 -16.71 6.36
N SER A 122 6.51 -16.92 7.48
CA SER A 122 7.60 -17.89 7.57
C SER A 122 7.12 -19.32 7.28
N LEU A 123 5.93 -19.71 7.75
CA LEU A 123 5.34 -21.02 7.41
C LEU A 123 4.93 -21.14 5.94
N THR A 124 4.38 -20.07 5.34
CA THR A 124 3.98 -20.10 3.92
C THR A 124 5.21 -20.13 3.02
N VAL A 125 6.12 -19.17 3.17
CA VAL A 125 7.25 -18.97 2.27
C VAL A 125 8.38 -19.95 2.57
N GLY A 126 8.68 -20.22 3.84
CA GLY A 126 9.73 -21.18 4.24
C GLY A 126 9.43 -22.63 3.80
N LEU A 127 8.15 -23.00 3.66
CA LEU A 127 7.73 -24.29 3.10
C LEU A 127 7.44 -24.21 1.59
N GLY A 128 7.88 -23.16 0.90
CA GLY A 128 7.87 -23.11 -0.57
C GLY A 128 6.69 -22.42 -1.23
N GLY A 129 5.80 -21.80 -0.46
CA GLY A 129 4.76 -20.93 -1.02
C GLY A 129 5.38 -19.81 -1.86
N SER A 130 4.89 -19.61 -3.10
CA SER A 130 5.48 -18.68 -4.06
C SER A 130 5.11 -17.23 -3.74
N ALA A 131 5.71 -16.66 -2.70
CA ALA A 131 5.46 -15.30 -2.25
C ALA A 131 6.73 -14.73 -1.58
N GLY A 132 6.76 -13.42 -1.40
CA GLY A 132 7.85 -12.71 -0.69
C GLY A 132 7.54 -12.42 0.77
N LEU A 133 8.57 -12.21 1.58
CA LEU A 133 8.44 -11.81 2.99
C LEU A 133 8.30 -10.30 3.18
N GLU A 134 8.41 -9.49 2.13
CA GLU A 134 8.50 -8.02 2.24
C GLU A 134 7.20 -7.38 2.72
N SER A 135 6.04 -7.82 2.23
CA SER A 135 4.77 -7.29 2.74
C SER A 135 4.57 -7.63 4.23
N PRO A 136 4.82 -8.88 4.69
CA PRO A 136 4.93 -9.19 6.12
C PRO A 136 5.92 -8.31 6.90
N ILE A 137 7.10 -8.04 6.35
CA ILE A 137 8.13 -7.15 6.94
C ILE A 137 7.57 -5.73 7.12
N VAL A 138 6.97 -5.18 6.07
CA VAL A 138 6.37 -3.84 6.06
C VAL A 138 5.21 -3.76 7.07
N ILE A 139 4.31 -4.75 7.11
CA ILE A 139 3.20 -4.79 8.09
C ILE A 139 3.74 -4.91 9.52
N THR A 140 4.76 -5.74 9.73
CA THR A 140 5.38 -5.92 11.06
C THR A 140 5.99 -4.61 11.53
N GLY A 141 6.85 -3.97 10.71
CA GLY A 141 7.45 -2.67 11.02
C GLY A 141 6.40 -1.58 11.29
N ALA A 142 5.38 -1.48 10.45
CA ALA A 142 4.26 -0.58 10.66
C ALA A 142 3.51 -0.85 11.99
N ALA A 143 3.31 -2.12 12.34
CA ALA A 143 2.67 -2.51 13.59
C ALA A 143 3.51 -2.10 14.81
N PHE A 144 4.84 -2.26 14.76
CA PHE A 144 5.73 -1.79 15.84
C PHE A 144 5.68 -0.27 15.98
N GLY A 145 5.77 0.48 14.87
CA GLY A 145 5.66 1.94 14.88
C GLY A 145 4.32 2.43 15.44
N SER A 146 3.20 1.87 14.97
CA SER A 146 1.86 2.24 15.43
C SER A 146 1.63 1.91 16.91
N ASN A 147 2.07 0.74 17.37
CA ASN A 147 1.85 0.31 18.75
C ASN A 147 2.77 1.02 19.75
N TYR A 148 4.00 1.35 19.35
CA TYR A 148 4.86 2.25 20.10
C TYR A 148 4.18 3.61 20.29
N ALA A 149 3.71 4.22 19.21
CA ALA A 149 3.01 5.51 19.27
C ALA A 149 1.76 5.48 20.16
N GLN A 150 0.98 4.40 20.09
CA GLN A 150 -0.20 4.21 20.95
C GLN A 150 0.18 4.06 22.43
N ARG A 151 1.29 3.36 22.74
CA ARG A 151 1.77 3.16 24.12
C ARG A 151 2.10 4.50 24.79
N PHE A 152 2.74 5.41 24.06
CA PHE A 152 3.11 6.76 24.53
C PHE A 152 2.07 7.83 24.19
N LYS A 153 0.85 7.43 23.79
CA LYS A 153 -0.30 8.31 23.50
C LYS A 153 0.02 9.45 22.51
N LEU A 154 0.83 9.16 21.50
CA LEU A 154 1.22 10.15 20.49
C LEU A 154 0.07 10.46 19.53
N ARG A 155 0.11 11.67 18.96
CA ARG A 155 -0.92 12.20 18.05
C ARG A 155 -0.95 11.42 16.74
N TYR A 156 -2.02 11.60 15.97
CA TYR A 156 -2.20 10.94 14.66
C TYR A 156 -1.00 11.16 13.72
N LYS A 157 -0.51 12.41 13.61
CA LYS A 157 0.64 12.76 12.75
C LYS A 157 1.91 11.99 13.18
N ASP A 158 2.24 12.08 14.46
CA ASP A 158 3.40 11.43 15.07
C ASP A 158 3.33 9.89 14.92
N ARG A 159 2.13 9.31 15.10
CA ARG A 159 1.88 7.88 14.89
C ARG A 159 2.07 7.46 13.43
N THR A 160 1.61 8.28 12.49
CA THR A 160 1.76 8.02 11.04
C THR A 160 3.22 8.08 10.63
N LEU A 161 3.96 9.07 11.14
CA LEU A 161 5.41 9.18 10.96
C LEU A 161 6.14 7.95 11.50
N LEU A 162 5.80 7.48 12.72
CA LEU A 162 6.45 6.30 13.31
C LEU A 162 6.09 4.99 12.60
N ILE A 163 4.91 4.88 11.97
CA ILE A 163 4.61 3.80 11.02
C ILE A 163 5.62 3.83 9.87
N GLY A 164 5.86 5.01 9.28
CA GLY A 164 6.86 5.21 8.24
C GLY A 164 8.27 4.82 8.70
N CYS A 165 8.68 5.26 9.90
CA CYS A 165 9.97 4.89 10.51
C CYS A 165 10.11 3.36 10.67
N GLY A 166 9.07 2.68 11.17
CA GLY A 166 9.11 1.22 11.35
C GLY A 166 9.18 0.47 10.03
N VAL A 167 8.48 0.96 9.00
CA VAL A 167 8.56 0.39 7.65
C VAL A 167 9.93 0.60 7.03
N ALA A 168 10.46 1.83 7.08
CA ALA A 168 11.75 2.17 6.52
C ALA A 168 12.86 1.35 7.19
N ALA A 169 12.84 1.23 8.52
CA ALA A 169 13.75 0.38 9.28
C ALA A 169 13.61 -1.11 8.90
N GLY A 170 12.38 -1.59 8.72
CA GLY A 170 12.14 -2.98 8.35
C GLY A 170 12.65 -3.34 6.96
N ILE A 171 12.45 -2.47 5.97
CA ILE A 171 12.99 -2.65 4.61
C ILE A 171 14.51 -2.53 4.61
N ALA A 172 15.04 -1.52 5.31
CA ALA A 172 16.48 -1.35 5.46
C ALA A 172 17.14 -2.59 6.08
N ALA A 173 16.55 -3.13 7.16
CA ALA A 173 17.03 -4.36 7.79
C ALA A 173 16.86 -5.60 6.89
N ALA A 174 15.86 -5.63 6.01
CA ALA A 174 15.65 -6.76 5.13
C ALA A 174 16.65 -6.80 3.96
N PHE A 175 16.96 -5.66 3.36
CA PHE A 175 17.73 -5.58 2.13
C PHE A 175 19.12 -4.98 2.29
N ASN A 176 19.47 -4.55 3.50
CA ASN A 176 20.63 -3.68 3.76
C ASN A 176 20.62 -2.44 2.84
N ALA A 177 19.42 -1.87 2.65
CA ALA A 177 19.15 -0.79 1.70
C ALA A 177 18.41 0.35 2.41
N PRO A 178 19.11 1.16 3.23
CA PRO A 178 18.49 2.23 4.02
C PRO A 178 17.82 3.30 3.15
N ILE A 179 18.42 3.71 2.03
CA ILE A 179 17.85 4.76 1.18
C ILE A 179 16.56 4.26 0.53
N ALA A 180 16.56 3.04 0.01
CA ALA A 180 15.38 2.38 -0.51
C ALA A 180 14.26 2.26 0.53
N GLY A 181 14.60 1.94 1.79
CA GLY A 181 13.63 1.90 2.88
C GLY A 181 12.94 3.24 3.14
N VAL A 182 13.71 4.33 3.14
CA VAL A 182 13.18 5.70 3.28
C VAL A 182 12.25 6.04 2.11
N LEU A 183 12.71 5.78 0.88
CA LEU A 183 11.95 6.07 -0.33
C LEU A 183 10.67 5.23 -0.41
N PHE A 184 10.71 3.96 -0.01
CA PHE A 184 9.52 3.11 0.04
C PHE A 184 8.49 3.70 1.01
N ALA A 185 8.92 4.11 2.22
CA ALA A 185 8.00 4.69 3.20
C ALA A 185 7.33 5.96 2.65
N ILE A 186 8.06 6.81 1.92
CA ILE A 186 7.54 8.07 1.38
C ILE A 186 6.70 7.85 0.12
N GLU A 187 7.18 7.05 -0.83
CA GLU A 187 6.56 6.90 -2.15
C GLU A 187 5.36 5.95 -2.13
N VAL A 188 5.39 4.91 -1.27
CA VAL A 188 4.36 3.87 -1.23
C VAL A 188 3.36 4.07 -0.10
N LEU A 189 3.77 4.58 1.06
CA LEU A 189 2.91 4.60 2.26
C LEU A 189 2.45 5.97 2.71
N LEU A 190 3.36 6.95 2.78
CA LEU A 190 3.08 8.25 3.34
C LEU A 190 2.71 9.24 2.24
N VAL A 191 1.45 9.65 2.22
CA VAL A 191 0.99 10.70 1.31
C VAL A 191 1.41 12.06 1.89
N ASP A 192 2.12 12.87 1.09
CA ASP A 192 2.51 14.25 1.39
C ASP A 192 3.33 14.42 2.68
N VAL A 193 4.58 13.92 2.64
CA VAL A 193 5.57 14.08 3.73
C VAL A 193 6.35 15.37 3.55
N SER A 194 6.44 16.21 4.58
CA SER A 194 7.36 17.35 4.57
C SER A 194 8.83 16.91 4.68
N ILE A 195 9.74 17.81 4.29
CA ILE A 195 11.19 17.58 4.43
C ILE A 195 11.58 17.31 5.89
N SER A 196 10.90 17.89 6.88
CA SER A 196 11.22 17.68 8.30
C SER A 196 10.86 16.27 8.80
N ALA A 197 9.89 15.61 8.17
CA ALA A 197 9.57 14.21 8.45
C ALA A 197 10.54 13.22 7.77
N PHE A 198 11.42 13.69 6.87
CA PHE A 198 12.48 12.87 6.26
C PHE A 198 13.51 12.41 7.30
N THR A 199 13.96 13.30 8.19
CA THR A 199 15.03 13.03 9.15
C THR A 199 14.72 11.86 10.10
N PRO A 200 13.54 11.78 10.77
CA PRO A 200 13.19 10.63 11.60
C PRO A 200 13.13 9.31 10.81
N ILE A 201 12.66 9.34 9.56
CA ILE A 201 12.56 8.14 8.71
C ILE A 201 13.96 7.65 8.34
N MET A 202 14.87 8.57 7.97
CA MET A 202 16.27 8.25 7.73
C MET A 202 16.97 7.66 8.95
N ILE A 203 16.78 8.25 10.13
CA ILE A 203 17.39 7.75 11.38
C ILE A 203 16.93 6.31 11.65
N ALA A 204 15.63 6.04 11.51
CA ALA A 204 15.08 4.71 11.69
C ALA A 204 15.62 3.71 10.65
N ALA A 205 15.69 4.11 9.38
CA ALA A 205 16.23 3.28 8.31
C ALA A 205 17.71 2.93 8.53
N ALA A 206 18.54 3.92 8.86
CA ALA A 206 19.95 3.73 9.17
C ALA A 206 20.13 2.82 10.40
N THR A 207 19.32 3.03 11.44
CA THR A 207 19.30 2.17 12.63
C THR A 207 18.96 0.73 12.25
N GLY A 208 17.97 0.52 11.38
CA GLY A 208 17.56 -0.81 10.94
C GLY A 208 18.63 -1.54 10.11
N ALA A 209 19.27 -0.84 9.18
CA ALA A 209 20.39 -1.37 8.40
C ALA A 209 21.56 -1.75 9.32
N LEU A 210 21.98 -0.86 10.23
CA LEU A 210 23.08 -1.13 11.16
C LEU A 210 22.83 -2.35 12.04
N ILE A 211 21.60 -2.53 12.54
CA ILE A 211 21.27 -3.69 13.39
C ILE A 211 21.28 -4.97 12.56
N SER A 212 20.79 -4.92 11.32
CA SER A 212 20.90 -6.05 10.40
C SER A 212 22.36 -6.42 10.18
N GLU A 213 23.22 -5.45 9.87
CA GLU A 213 24.65 -5.68 9.62
C GLU A 213 25.38 -6.28 10.82
N ILE A 214 25.01 -5.89 12.05
CA ILE A 214 25.63 -6.40 13.28
C ILE A 214 25.16 -7.83 13.61
N VAL A 215 23.92 -8.18 13.27
CA VAL A 215 23.27 -9.41 13.74
C VAL A 215 23.22 -10.51 12.69
N LEU A 216 23.10 -10.15 11.40
CA LEU A 216 23.02 -11.09 10.28
C LEU A 216 24.36 -11.14 9.56
N ASP A 217 24.85 -12.36 9.29
CA ASP A 217 26.00 -12.56 8.40
C ASP A 217 25.67 -12.11 6.97
N GLU A 218 26.69 -11.64 6.22
CA GLU A 218 26.56 -11.18 4.82
C GLU A 218 25.84 -12.19 3.89
N THR A 219 25.89 -13.48 4.23
CA THR A 219 25.34 -14.58 3.43
C THR A 219 23.81 -14.58 3.36
N VAL A 220 23.13 -13.92 4.29
CA VAL A 220 21.65 -13.87 4.38
C VAL A 220 21.05 -12.76 3.49
N LEU A 221 21.89 -11.87 2.97
CA LEU A 221 21.46 -10.72 2.17
C LEU A 221 21.56 -11.00 0.66
N LEU A 222 20.64 -10.39 -0.10
CA LEU A 222 20.71 -10.38 -1.56
C LEU A 222 21.76 -9.35 -1.97
N SER A 223 22.96 -9.82 -2.34
CA SER A 223 24.08 -8.99 -2.78
C SER A 223 24.65 -9.51 -4.09
N PHE A 224 25.05 -8.60 -4.97
CA PHE A 224 25.65 -8.91 -6.28
C PHE A 224 27.07 -8.35 -6.36
N LYS A 225 28.06 -9.19 -6.71
CA LYS A 225 29.48 -8.81 -6.74
C LYS A 225 30.03 -8.49 -8.14
N GLN A 226 29.34 -8.89 -9.21
CA GLN A 226 29.88 -8.84 -10.57
C GLN A 226 29.02 -7.93 -11.46
N GLN A 227 29.41 -6.65 -11.51
CA GLN A 227 28.80 -5.66 -12.40
C GLN A 227 29.78 -5.26 -13.50
N GLN A 228 29.30 -5.25 -14.74
CA GLN A 228 30.04 -4.62 -15.83
C GLN A 228 29.73 -3.12 -15.85
N THR A 229 30.71 -2.30 -16.24
CA THR A 229 30.53 -0.86 -16.36
C THR A 229 29.44 -0.53 -17.38
N PHE A 230 28.74 0.58 -17.13
CA PHE A 230 27.70 1.04 -18.06
C PHE A 230 28.30 1.44 -19.41
N ASN A 231 27.81 0.84 -20.49
CA ASN A 231 28.13 1.22 -21.86
C ASN A 231 26.94 1.96 -22.48
N TYR A 232 27.17 3.21 -22.90
CA TYR A 232 26.14 4.07 -23.50
C TYR A 232 25.59 3.53 -24.84
N HIS A 233 26.32 2.68 -25.55
CA HIS A 233 25.80 2.03 -26.77
C HIS A 233 24.59 1.13 -26.48
N ASN A 234 24.42 0.69 -25.22
CA ASN A 234 23.29 -0.15 -24.82
C ASN A 234 22.01 0.64 -24.53
N ILE A 235 22.02 1.97 -24.62
CA ILE A 235 20.87 2.85 -24.33
C ILE A 235 19.59 2.43 -25.09
N PRO A 236 19.62 2.18 -26.42
CA PRO A 236 18.41 1.78 -27.15
C PRO A 236 17.78 0.50 -26.58
N TYR A 237 18.61 -0.47 -26.19
CA TYR A 237 18.16 -1.73 -25.61
C TYR A 237 17.58 -1.56 -24.21
N TYR A 238 18.09 -0.62 -23.41
CA TYR A 238 17.46 -0.26 -22.14
C TYR A 238 16.09 0.40 -22.34
N ILE A 239 15.93 1.27 -23.36
CA ILE A 239 14.62 1.85 -23.68
C ILE A 239 13.62 0.75 -24.03
N PHE A 240 14.00 -0.20 -24.88
CA PHE A 240 13.14 -1.35 -25.22
C PHE A 240 12.86 -2.24 -24.00
N LEU A 241 13.83 -2.45 -23.12
CA LEU A 241 13.61 -3.17 -21.85
C LEU A 241 12.60 -2.44 -20.96
N GLY A 242 12.66 -1.10 -20.88
CA GLY A 242 11.67 -0.28 -20.16
C GLY A 242 10.26 -0.47 -20.70
N ILE A 243 10.11 -0.50 -22.03
CA ILE A 243 8.82 -0.77 -22.68
C ILE A 243 8.34 -2.18 -22.34
N PHE A 244 9.21 -3.17 -22.49
CA PHE A 244 8.89 -4.56 -22.27
C PHE A 244 8.51 -4.83 -20.80
N THR A 245 9.28 -4.34 -19.84
CA THR A 245 8.97 -4.43 -18.41
C THR A 245 7.67 -3.71 -18.04
N GLY A 246 7.38 -2.55 -18.65
CA GLY A 246 6.09 -1.86 -18.46
C GLY A 246 4.90 -2.72 -18.89
N LEU A 247 4.97 -3.34 -20.08
CA LEU A 247 3.91 -4.24 -20.57
C LEU A 247 3.76 -5.50 -19.71
N ILE A 248 4.86 -6.11 -19.29
CA ILE A 248 4.84 -7.30 -18.43
C ILE A 248 4.28 -6.96 -17.03
N SER A 249 4.54 -5.75 -16.51
CA SER A 249 3.94 -5.26 -15.27
C SER A 249 2.41 -5.17 -15.37
N VAL A 250 1.90 -4.68 -16.49
CA VAL A 250 0.44 -4.66 -16.76
C VAL A 250 -0.13 -6.07 -16.83
N TYR A 251 0.56 -6.99 -17.53
CA TYR A 251 0.18 -8.41 -17.58
C TYR A 251 0.12 -9.02 -16.17
N TYR A 252 1.13 -8.80 -15.34
CA TYR A 252 1.20 -9.35 -13.99
C TYR A 252 0.08 -8.77 -13.12
N SER A 253 -0.11 -7.45 -13.12
CA SER A 253 -1.16 -6.78 -12.33
C SER A 253 -2.56 -7.30 -12.66
N ARG A 254 -2.88 -7.47 -13.96
CA ARG A 254 -4.20 -7.95 -14.40
C ARG A 254 -4.43 -9.42 -14.05
N ASN A 255 -3.45 -10.29 -14.31
CA ASN A 255 -3.61 -11.72 -14.05
C ASN A 255 -3.60 -12.05 -12.56
N PHE A 256 -2.76 -11.38 -11.76
CA PHE A 256 -2.78 -11.53 -10.31
C PHE A 256 -4.18 -11.26 -9.74
N GLN A 257 -4.82 -10.17 -10.17
CA GLN A 257 -6.18 -9.85 -9.74
C GLN A 257 -7.23 -10.84 -10.21
N ARG A 258 -7.10 -11.38 -11.42
CA ARG A 258 -8.02 -12.44 -11.90
C ARG A 258 -7.94 -13.67 -11.02
N VAL A 259 -6.73 -14.09 -10.65
CA VAL A 259 -6.51 -15.23 -9.75
C VAL A 259 -7.04 -14.93 -8.36
N GLU A 260 -6.74 -13.76 -7.80
CA GLU A 260 -7.27 -13.34 -6.49
C GLU A 260 -8.81 -13.37 -6.49
N HIS A 261 -9.44 -12.81 -7.53
CA HIS A 261 -10.89 -12.76 -7.68
C HIS A 261 -11.53 -14.13 -7.87
N PHE A 262 -10.85 -15.04 -8.58
CA PHE A 262 -11.27 -16.42 -8.70
C PHE A 262 -11.31 -17.10 -7.32
N PHE A 263 -10.25 -16.94 -6.52
CA PHE A 263 -10.21 -17.48 -5.17
C PHE A 263 -11.19 -16.79 -4.22
N THR A 264 -11.50 -15.51 -4.36
CA THR A 264 -12.53 -14.87 -3.50
C THR A 264 -13.95 -15.35 -3.83
N ARG A 265 -14.24 -15.68 -5.10
CA ARG A 265 -15.54 -16.23 -5.52
C ARG A 265 -15.75 -17.71 -5.16
N LEU A 266 -14.68 -18.47 -4.97
CA LEU A 266 -14.74 -19.86 -4.54
C LEU A 266 -15.38 -19.99 -3.14
N ARG A 267 -16.58 -20.57 -3.07
CA ARG A 267 -17.34 -20.80 -1.81
C ARG A 267 -16.79 -21.94 -0.94
N PHE A 268 -15.52 -22.31 -1.08
CA PHE A 268 -14.91 -23.39 -0.32
C PHE A 268 -14.62 -22.98 1.12
N LYS A 269 -14.74 -23.95 2.05
CA LYS A 269 -14.23 -23.78 3.42
C LYS A 269 -12.71 -23.51 3.38
N PRO A 270 -12.15 -22.73 4.33
CA PRO A 270 -10.75 -22.29 4.29
C PRO A 270 -9.73 -23.42 4.07
N TYR A 271 -9.88 -24.56 4.75
CA TYR A 271 -8.99 -25.72 4.58
C TYR A 271 -9.11 -26.38 3.20
N LYS A 272 -10.33 -26.51 2.66
CA LYS A 272 -10.55 -27.05 1.30
C LYS A 272 -9.96 -26.12 0.24
N LYS A 273 -10.13 -24.81 0.44
CA LYS A 273 -9.56 -23.78 -0.43
C LYS A 273 -8.02 -23.81 -0.42
N ALA A 274 -7.42 -23.95 0.75
CA ALA A 274 -6.00 -24.11 0.93
C ALA A 274 -5.47 -25.35 0.22
N LEU A 275 -6.09 -26.52 0.46
CA LEU A 275 -5.68 -27.76 -0.18
C LEU A 275 -5.78 -27.69 -1.71
N PHE A 276 -6.89 -27.16 -2.24
CA PHE A 276 -7.10 -27.02 -3.67
C PHE A 276 -6.03 -26.13 -4.32
N GLY A 277 -5.83 -24.91 -3.79
CA GLY A 277 -4.83 -24.01 -4.35
C GLY A 277 -3.40 -24.52 -4.18
N ALA A 278 -3.07 -25.07 -3.01
CA ALA A 278 -1.73 -25.60 -2.78
C ALA A 278 -1.41 -26.84 -3.63
N SER A 279 -2.42 -27.64 -4.01
CA SER A 279 -2.23 -28.75 -4.95
C SER A 279 -1.91 -28.27 -6.36
N ILE A 280 -2.55 -27.20 -6.83
CA ILE A 280 -2.22 -26.58 -8.12
C ILE A 280 -0.81 -25.98 -8.08
N LEU A 281 -0.47 -25.31 -6.97
CA LEU A 281 0.87 -24.76 -6.76
C LEU A 281 1.94 -25.85 -6.73
N ALA A 282 1.67 -26.98 -6.06
CA ALA A 282 2.54 -28.14 -6.03
C ALA A 282 2.84 -28.68 -7.43
N LEU A 283 1.81 -28.79 -8.28
CA LEU A 283 1.97 -29.20 -9.67
C LEU A 283 2.82 -28.20 -10.48
N LEU A 284 2.60 -26.90 -10.29
CA LEU A 284 3.41 -25.87 -10.95
C LEU A 284 4.88 -25.94 -10.52
N ILE A 285 5.16 -26.10 -9.23
CA ILE A 285 6.51 -26.22 -8.68
C ILE A 285 7.17 -27.54 -9.12
N PHE A 286 6.41 -28.62 -9.27
CA PHE A 286 6.92 -29.88 -9.81
C PHE A 286 7.49 -29.71 -11.23
N ILE A 287 6.80 -28.96 -12.09
CA ILE A 287 7.25 -28.70 -13.46
C ILE A 287 8.32 -27.60 -13.49
N PHE A 288 8.15 -26.54 -12.68
CA PHE A 288 9.03 -25.38 -12.61
C PHE A 288 9.50 -25.14 -11.15
N PRO A 289 10.56 -25.84 -10.69
CA PRO A 289 11.03 -25.74 -9.30
C PRO A 289 11.46 -24.33 -8.87
N THR A 290 11.88 -23.48 -9.80
CA THR A 290 12.24 -22.08 -9.57
C THR A 290 11.09 -21.21 -9.06
N LEU A 291 9.83 -21.69 -9.13
CA LEU A 291 8.67 -21.04 -8.54
C LEU A 291 8.59 -21.20 -7.00
N PHE A 292 9.40 -22.09 -6.42
CA PHE A 292 9.44 -22.36 -4.99
C PHE A 292 9.91 -21.14 -4.18
N GLY A 293 9.13 -20.76 -3.17
CA GLY A 293 9.50 -19.68 -2.24
C GLY A 293 9.61 -18.30 -2.90
N GLU A 294 10.53 -17.48 -2.38
CA GLU A 294 10.79 -16.12 -2.87
C GLU A 294 11.42 -16.13 -4.27
N GLY A 295 12.41 -17.03 -4.46
CA GLY A 295 13.14 -17.21 -5.71
C GLY A 295 14.47 -16.43 -5.78
N TYR A 296 14.97 -15.87 -4.67
CA TYR A 296 16.22 -15.10 -4.64
C TYR A 296 17.45 -15.87 -5.11
N GLU A 297 17.55 -17.17 -4.80
CA GLU A 297 18.63 -18.02 -5.32
C GLU A 297 18.61 -18.06 -6.85
N SER A 298 17.43 -18.21 -7.47
CA SER A 298 17.32 -18.17 -8.93
C SER A 298 17.71 -16.82 -9.52
N ILE A 299 17.44 -15.72 -8.82
CA ILE A 299 17.88 -14.39 -9.24
C ILE A 299 19.41 -14.32 -9.26
N LYS A 300 20.08 -14.83 -8.22
CA LYS A 300 21.54 -14.88 -8.15
C LYS A 300 22.12 -15.72 -9.29
N THR A 301 21.60 -16.93 -9.50
CA THR A 301 22.05 -17.83 -10.59
C THR A 301 21.91 -17.20 -11.98
N LEU A 302 20.85 -16.40 -12.25
CA LEU A 302 20.70 -15.69 -13.54
C LEU A 302 21.73 -14.58 -13.75
N SER A 303 22.24 -14.00 -12.66
CA SER A 303 23.28 -12.96 -12.70
C SER A 303 24.71 -13.52 -12.78
N GLU A 304 24.87 -14.81 -12.50
CA GLU A 304 26.14 -15.53 -12.53
C GLU A 304 26.48 -16.09 -13.92
N SER A 305 27.65 -16.72 -14.03
CA SER A 305 28.19 -17.20 -15.31
C SER A 305 27.54 -18.48 -15.86
N ASP A 306 26.94 -19.31 -14.99
CA ASP A 306 26.29 -20.57 -15.38
C ASP A 306 24.78 -20.59 -15.03
N PRO A 307 23.93 -19.92 -15.83
CA PRO A 307 22.48 -19.95 -15.63
C PRO A 307 21.85 -21.32 -15.94
N GLY A 308 22.62 -22.27 -16.52
CA GLY A 308 22.15 -23.63 -16.81
C GLY A 308 21.81 -24.43 -15.56
N GLN A 309 22.36 -24.04 -14.40
CA GLN A 309 22.06 -24.65 -13.10
C GLN A 309 20.56 -24.63 -12.75
N LEU A 310 19.79 -23.67 -13.28
CA LEU A 310 18.34 -23.61 -13.07
C LEU A 310 17.58 -24.80 -13.67
N LEU A 311 18.16 -25.48 -14.65
CA LEU A 311 17.58 -26.68 -15.27
C LEU A 311 18.01 -27.97 -14.56
N GLU A 312 19.00 -27.90 -13.67
CA GLU A 312 19.42 -29.05 -12.88
C GLU A 312 18.30 -29.49 -11.94
N ASN A 313 18.14 -30.80 -11.76
CA ASN A 313 17.06 -31.40 -10.97
C ASN A 313 15.64 -31.04 -11.45
N THR A 314 15.49 -30.59 -12.70
CA THR A 314 14.19 -30.41 -13.36
C THR A 314 13.95 -31.51 -14.40
N LEU A 315 12.71 -31.61 -14.89
CA LEU A 315 12.34 -32.47 -16.02
C LEU A 315 13.09 -32.12 -17.32
N PHE A 316 13.74 -30.94 -17.36
CA PHE A 316 14.44 -30.40 -18.52
C PHE A 316 15.98 -30.49 -18.38
N SER A 317 16.49 -31.25 -17.40
CA SER A 317 17.92 -31.39 -17.12
C SER A 317 18.73 -31.84 -18.34
N SER A 318 18.17 -32.70 -19.21
CA SER A 318 18.80 -33.14 -20.47
C SER A 318 19.10 -31.99 -21.44
N PHE A 319 18.41 -30.84 -21.30
CA PHE A 319 18.58 -29.67 -22.16
C PHE A 319 19.44 -28.56 -21.53
N ARG A 320 20.15 -28.83 -20.42
CA ARG A 320 20.97 -27.83 -19.70
C ARG A 320 21.87 -27.00 -20.62
N ASN A 321 22.54 -27.65 -21.57
CA ASN A 321 23.50 -27.00 -22.47
C ASN A 321 22.84 -26.28 -23.66
N ASN A 322 21.53 -26.45 -23.85
CA ASN A 322 20.80 -25.81 -24.93
C ASN A 322 20.28 -24.44 -24.50
N SER A 323 20.94 -23.38 -24.99
CA SER A 323 20.59 -21.99 -24.65
C SER A 323 19.16 -21.59 -25.07
N TRP A 324 18.60 -22.17 -26.14
CA TRP A 324 17.22 -21.90 -26.55
C TRP A 324 16.21 -22.58 -25.62
N ALA A 325 16.52 -23.79 -25.16
CA ALA A 325 15.69 -24.50 -24.17
C ALA A 325 15.68 -23.77 -22.83
N LEU A 326 16.84 -23.27 -22.37
CA LEU A 326 16.93 -22.42 -21.19
C LEU A 326 16.09 -21.14 -21.35
N LEU A 327 16.17 -20.48 -22.51
CA LEU A 327 15.39 -19.27 -22.78
C LEU A 327 13.88 -19.55 -22.75
N ALA A 328 13.44 -20.68 -23.32
CA ALA A 328 12.04 -21.11 -23.29
C ALA A 328 11.57 -21.42 -21.85
N PHE A 329 12.39 -22.12 -21.05
CA PHE A 329 12.10 -22.41 -19.65
C PHE A 329 11.92 -21.13 -18.83
N ILE A 330 12.83 -20.17 -18.98
CA ILE A 330 12.77 -18.86 -18.31
C ILE A 330 11.53 -18.08 -18.77
N GLY A 331 11.26 -18.08 -20.08
CA GLY A 331 10.09 -17.41 -20.67
C GLY A 331 8.76 -17.96 -20.15
N LEU A 332 8.64 -19.29 -20.01
CA LEU A 332 7.46 -19.92 -19.42
C LEU A 332 7.37 -19.64 -17.90
N THR A 333 8.48 -19.77 -17.18
CA THR A 333 8.52 -19.55 -15.73
C THR A 333 8.08 -18.12 -15.38
N MET A 334 8.56 -17.12 -16.12
CA MET A 334 8.18 -15.72 -15.87
C MET A 334 6.68 -15.49 -16.09
N MET A 335 6.07 -16.14 -17.08
CA MET A 335 4.64 -16.04 -17.35
C MET A 335 3.79 -16.76 -16.30
N LEU A 336 4.32 -17.83 -15.70
CA LEU A 336 3.65 -18.63 -14.67
C LEU A 336 3.79 -18.07 -13.26
N LYS A 337 4.84 -17.29 -12.96
CA LYS A 337 5.11 -16.74 -11.62
C LYS A 337 3.91 -15.98 -11.04
N VAL A 338 3.21 -15.19 -11.86
CA VAL A 338 2.00 -14.45 -11.44
C VAL A 338 0.90 -15.38 -10.92
N PHE A 339 0.72 -16.54 -11.55
CA PHE A 339 -0.28 -17.52 -11.13
C PHE A 339 0.18 -18.23 -9.87
N ALA A 340 1.44 -18.63 -9.77
CA ALA A 340 1.99 -19.24 -8.57
C ALA A 340 1.80 -18.33 -7.34
N THR A 341 2.10 -17.04 -7.46
CA THR A 341 1.92 -16.06 -6.38
C THR A 341 0.45 -15.77 -6.09
N GLY A 342 -0.38 -15.59 -7.12
CA GLY A 342 -1.83 -15.42 -6.96
C GLY A 342 -2.49 -16.62 -6.27
N ILE A 343 -2.10 -17.85 -6.62
CA ILE A 343 -2.60 -19.08 -6.01
C ILE A 343 -2.15 -19.19 -4.55
N THR A 344 -0.87 -18.92 -4.27
CA THR A 344 -0.32 -18.96 -2.91
C THR A 344 -1.11 -18.04 -1.97
N LEU A 345 -1.29 -16.78 -2.37
CA LEU A 345 -1.98 -15.78 -1.54
C LEU A 345 -3.50 -15.98 -1.53
N GLY A 346 -4.10 -16.32 -2.67
CA GLY A 346 -5.53 -16.53 -2.83
C GLY A 346 -6.08 -17.75 -2.08
N SER A 347 -5.27 -18.82 -2.00
CA SER A 347 -5.65 -20.08 -1.33
C SER A 347 -5.62 -20.01 0.19
N GLY A 348 -4.94 -19.03 0.78
CA GLY A 348 -4.88 -18.83 2.22
C GLY A 348 -3.50 -18.54 2.80
N GLY A 349 -2.44 -18.68 2.00
CA GLY A 349 -1.05 -18.37 2.39
C GLY A 349 -0.85 -16.89 2.72
N ASN A 350 0.21 -16.58 3.47
CA ASN A 350 0.59 -15.22 3.82
C ASN A 350 1.95 -14.86 3.19
N GLY A 351 2.06 -13.65 2.66
CA GLY A 351 3.24 -13.17 1.95
C GLY A 351 2.95 -11.88 1.17
N GLY A 352 3.88 -11.50 0.32
CA GLY A 352 3.86 -10.29 -0.50
C GLY A 352 4.17 -10.54 -1.97
N ASN A 353 3.85 -9.54 -2.80
CA ASN A 353 4.17 -9.53 -4.23
C ASN A 353 5.56 -8.93 -4.54
N PHE A 354 6.27 -8.39 -3.56
CA PHE A 354 7.52 -7.67 -3.79
C PHE A 354 8.66 -8.58 -4.29
N ALA A 355 9.02 -9.65 -3.57
CA ALA A 355 10.00 -10.63 -4.08
C ALA A 355 9.59 -11.29 -5.41
N PRO A 356 8.32 -11.72 -5.61
CA PRO A 356 7.86 -12.20 -6.92
C PRO A 356 8.04 -11.18 -8.06
N SER A 357 7.95 -9.88 -7.77
CA SER A 357 8.18 -8.81 -8.75
C SER A 357 9.67 -8.66 -9.09
N LEU A 358 10.56 -8.75 -8.09
CA LEU A 358 12.01 -8.82 -8.29
C LEU A 358 12.38 -10.04 -9.15
N PHE A 359 11.86 -11.22 -8.79
CA PHE A 359 12.03 -12.45 -9.55
C PHE A 359 11.60 -12.26 -11.00
N LEU A 360 10.38 -11.77 -11.23
CA LEU A 360 9.87 -11.53 -12.57
C LEU A 360 10.76 -10.59 -13.37
N GLY A 361 11.19 -9.48 -12.76
CA GLY A 361 12.05 -8.51 -13.44
C GLY A 361 13.42 -9.05 -13.79
N SER A 362 14.01 -9.88 -12.93
CA SER A 362 15.27 -10.57 -13.22
C SER A 362 15.12 -11.51 -14.43
N TYR A 363 14.06 -12.30 -14.46
CA TYR A 363 13.77 -13.22 -15.56
C TYR A 363 13.50 -12.48 -16.87
N VAL A 364 12.77 -11.36 -16.83
CA VAL A 364 12.50 -10.50 -17.99
C VAL A 364 13.79 -9.89 -18.53
N GLY A 365 14.65 -9.36 -17.65
CA GLY A 365 15.93 -8.77 -18.03
C GLY A 365 16.90 -9.80 -18.64
N PHE A 366 16.98 -10.98 -18.02
CA PHE A 366 17.74 -12.11 -18.55
C PHE A 366 17.19 -12.56 -19.90
N PHE A 367 15.87 -12.82 -20.00
CA PHE A 367 15.22 -13.28 -21.21
C PHE A 367 15.48 -12.31 -22.37
N PHE A 368 15.29 -11.01 -22.14
CA PHE A 368 15.49 -9.98 -23.15
C PHE A 368 16.95 -9.93 -23.65
N SER A 369 17.90 -9.87 -22.74
CA SER A 369 19.33 -9.77 -23.10
C SER A 369 19.88 -11.06 -23.72
N LYS A 370 19.54 -12.22 -23.16
CA LYS A 370 19.95 -13.53 -23.70
C LYS A 370 19.33 -13.79 -25.07
N PHE A 371 18.06 -13.44 -25.29
CA PHE A 371 17.43 -13.55 -26.60
C PHE A 371 18.18 -12.74 -27.67
N LEU A 372 18.46 -11.46 -27.41
CA LEU A 372 19.21 -10.61 -28.35
C LEU A 372 20.63 -11.15 -28.61
N ASN A 373 21.31 -11.63 -27.57
CA ASN A 373 22.63 -12.25 -27.71
C ASN A 373 22.58 -13.53 -28.58
N LEU A 374 21.53 -14.35 -28.45
CA LEU A 374 21.36 -15.56 -29.26
C LEU A 374 21.03 -15.27 -30.72
N THR A 375 20.33 -14.18 -31.01
CA THR A 375 20.08 -13.75 -32.40
C THR A 375 21.34 -13.23 -33.11
N GLY A 376 22.43 -12.98 -32.37
CA GLY A 376 23.67 -12.42 -32.92
C GLY A 376 23.61 -10.93 -33.23
N LEU A 377 22.48 -10.25 -32.95
CA LEU A 377 22.30 -8.82 -33.21
C LEU A 377 23.25 -7.93 -32.39
N THR A 378 23.57 -8.33 -31.17
CA THR A 378 24.43 -7.58 -30.25
C THR A 378 24.99 -8.48 -29.13
N LYS A 379 25.93 -7.95 -28.35
CA LYS A 379 26.48 -8.60 -27.14
C LYS A 379 26.18 -7.74 -25.91
N LEU A 380 25.03 -8.00 -25.29
CA LEU A 380 24.57 -7.30 -24.10
C LEU A 380 25.07 -7.94 -22.80
N PRO A 381 25.39 -7.13 -21.78
CA PRO A 381 25.75 -7.60 -20.44
C PRO A 381 24.52 -8.18 -19.72
N ILE A 382 24.37 -9.50 -19.74
CA ILE A 382 23.18 -10.20 -19.19
C ILE A 382 22.95 -9.86 -17.71
N SER A 383 24.00 -9.83 -16.89
CA SER A 383 23.90 -9.48 -15.46
C SER A 383 23.29 -8.08 -15.25
N ASN A 384 23.79 -7.06 -15.98
CA ASN A 384 23.27 -5.69 -15.88
C ASN A 384 21.80 -5.60 -16.30
N PHE A 385 21.41 -6.25 -17.41
CA PHE A 385 20.02 -6.26 -17.88
C PHE A 385 19.09 -7.01 -16.91
N THR A 386 19.58 -8.08 -16.29
CA THR A 386 18.86 -8.83 -15.24
C THR A 386 18.55 -7.92 -14.05
N MET A 387 19.54 -7.18 -13.54
CA MET A 387 19.35 -6.19 -12.46
C MET A 387 18.39 -5.07 -12.84
N VAL A 388 18.62 -4.44 -13.99
CA VAL A 388 17.80 -3.32 -14.45
C VAL A 388 16.36 -3.75 -14.72
N GLY A 389 16.14 -4.99 -15.16
CA GLY A 389 14.81 -5.58 -15.32
C GLY A 389 14.03 -5.67 -13.99
N MET A 390 14.71 -5.94 -12.87
CA MET A 390 14.10 -5.93 -11.53
C MET A 390 13.51 -4.56 -11.19
N ALA A 391 14.28 -3.49 -11.41
CA ALA A 391 13.81 -2.12 -11.18
C ALA A 391 12.64 -1.75 -12.09
N GLY A 392 12.68 -2.16 -13.36
CA GLY A 392 11.60 -1.96 -14.32
C GLY A 392 10.27 -2.55 -13.86
N ILE A 393 10.25 -3.83 -13.48
CA ILE A 393 9.02 -4.50 -13.00
C ILE A 393 8.55 -3.92 -11.65
N LEU A 394 9.45 -3.70 -10.70
CA LEU A 394 9.09 -3.09 -9.41
C LEU A 394 8.43 -1.71 -9.61
N SER A 395 9.05 -0.86 -10.42
CA SER A 395 8.53 0.47 -10.71
C SER A 395 7.15 0.42 -11.38
N GLY A 396 6.99 -0.48 -12.37
CA GLY A 396 5.72 -0.67 -13.07
C GLY A 396 4.59 -1.21 -12.19
N LEU A 397 4.88 -2.12 -11.26
CA LEU A 397 3.85 -2.73 -10.41
C LEU A 397 3.45 -1.88 -9.20
N PHE A 398 4.45 -1.30 -8.53
CA PHE A 398 4.24 -0.54 -7.29
C PHE A 398 4.01 0.95 -7.54
N HIS A 399 4.25 1.44 -8.77
CA HIS A 399 4.25 2.86 -9.10
C HIS A 399 5.23 3.66 -8.24
N ALA A 400 6.36 3.03 -7.90
CA ALA A 400 7.38 3.55 -7.00
C ALA A 400 8.78 3.54 -7.68
N PRO A 401 9.00 4.38 -8.71
CA PRO A 401 10.27 4.43 -9.45
C PRO A 401 11.48 4.72 -8.57
N LEU A 402 11.42 5.68 -7.64
CA LEU A 402 12.59 6.04 -6.83
C LEU A 402 13.00 4.88 -5.93
N THR A 403 12.02 4.26 -5.29
CA THR A 403 12.21 3.07 -4.47
C THR A 403 12.86 1.94 -5.25
N ALA A 404 12.38 1.67 -6.46
CA ALA A 404 12.91 0.60 -7.32
C ALA A 404 14.36 0.89 -7.76
N ILE A 405 14.67 2.14 -8.14
CA ILE A 405 16.02 2.54 -8.58
C ILE A 405 17.02 2.38 -7.44
N PHE A 406 16.74 2.95 -6.27
CA PHE A 406 17.68 2.93 -5.15
C PHE A 406 17.79 1.56 -4.50
N LEU A 407 16.70 0.79 -4.42
CA LEU A 407 16.78 -0.59 -3.94
C LEU A 407 17.74 -1.40 -4.80
N ILE A 408 17.55 -1.37 -6.11
CA ILE A 408 18.40 -2.12 -7.03
C ILE A 408 19.80 -1.53 -7.11
N ALA A 409 20.04 -0.26 -6.81
CA ALA A 409 21.40 0.28 -6.71
C ALA A 409 22.13 -0.22 -5.45
N GLU A 410 21.46 -0.18 -4.29
CA GLU A 410 22.04 -0.52 -2.98
C GLU A 410 22.37 -2.03 -2.86
N ILE A 411 21.47 -2.94 -3.23
CA ILE A 411 21.71 -4.40 -3.16
C ILE A 411 22.82 -4.89 -4.11
N THR A 412 23.28 -4.00 -4.95
CA THR A 412 24.13 -4.20 -6.12
C THR A 412 25.53 -3.65 -5.89
N GLY A 413 25.70 -2.92 -4.78
CA GLY A 413 26.98 -2.40 -4.33
C GLY A 413 27.53 -1.24 -5.16
N GLY A 414 26.71 -0.58 -5.99
CA GLY A 414 27.23 0.45 -6.88
C GLY A 414 26.20 1.33 -7.59
N TYR A 415 26.62 2.55 -7.87
CA TYR A 415 25.89 3.55 -8.66
C TYR A 415 26.17 3.46 -10.17
N ASN A 416 26.96 2.47 -10.60
CA ASN A 416 27.36 2.30 -12.00
C ASN A 416 26.17 2.11 -12.95
N LEU A 417 25.09 1.49 -12.47
CA LEU A 417 23.87 1.24 -13.25
C LEU A 417 22.78 2.30 -13.03
N MET A 418 23.08 3.41 -12.35
CA MET A 418 22.06 4.40 -12.00
C MET A 418 21.32 4.94 -13.22
N ILE A 419 22.04 5.29 -14.29
CA ILE A 419 21.44 5.82 -15.53
C ILE A 419 20.49 4.78 -16.17
N PRO A 420 20.91 3.53 -16.45
CA PRO A 420 20.00 2.45 -16.86
C PRO A 420 18.78 2.26 -15.96
N LEU A 421 18.98 2.22 -14.64
CA LEU A 421 17.91 2.02 -13.67
C LEU A 421 16.86 3.14 -13.78
N MET A 422 17.31 4.40 -13.82
CA MET A 422 16.45 5.56 -13.98
C MET A 422 15.63 5.51 -15.29
N MET A 423 16.27 5.17 -16.41
CA MET A 423 15.59 5.07 -17.70
C MET A 423 14.52 3.98 -17.70
N VAL A 424 14.88 2.75 -17.33
CA VAL A 424 13.99 1.59 -17.39
C VAL A 424 12.85 1.71 -16.40
N ALA A 425 13.12 2.13 -15.15
CA ALA A 425 12.09 2.35 -14.15
C ALA A 425 11.09 3.44 -14.61
N SER A 426 11.57 4.58 -15.10
CA SER A 426 10.72 5.69 -15.53
C SER A 426 9.83 5.33 -16.71
N ILE A 427 10.37 4.64 -17.72
CA ILE A 427 9.61 4.19 -18.90
C ILE A 427 8.57 3.15 -18.49
N SER A 428 8.96 2.15 -17.69
CA SER A 428 8.06 1.12 -17.18
C SER A 428 6.90 1.70 -16.37
N PHE A 429 7.21 2.65 -15.47
CA PHE A 429 6.22 3.42 -14.71
C PHE A 429 5.23 4.14 -15.63
N ALA A 430 5.73 4.90 -16.61
CA ALA A 430 4.90 5.69 -17.51
C ALA A 430 3.92 4.80 -18.31
N ILE A 431 4.40 3.66 -18.80
CA ILE A 431 3.58 2.70 -19.54
C ILE A 431 2.56 2.04 -18.62
N SER A 432 3.01 1.50 -17.48
CA SER A 432 2.11 0.83 -16.54
C SER A 432 1.01 1.77 -16.06
N LYS A 433 1.35 2.99 -15.66
CA LYS A 433 0.41 4.02 -15.20
C LYS A 433 -0.62 4.43 -16.27
N ARG A 434 -0.26 4.34 -17.55
CA ARG A 434 -1.18 4.60 -18.66
C ARG A 434 -2.26 3.51 -18.78
N PHE A 435 -1.92 2.26 -18.54
CA PHE A 435 -2.85 1.12 -18.64
C PHE A 435 -3.54 0.77 -17.31
N GLU A 436 -2.91 1.10 -16.18
CA GLU A 436 -3.35 0.81 -14.83
C GLU A 436 -3.29 2.11 -14.00
N LYS A 437 -4.45 2.69 -13.67
CA LYS A 437 -4.51 3.98 -12.96
C LYS A 437 -3.92 3.92 -11.55
N HIS A 438 -3.97 2.76 -10.90
CA HIS A 438 -3.54 2.54 -9.52
C HIS A 438 -2.53 1.40 -9.47
N SER A 439 -1.56 1.49 -8.56
CA SER A 439 -0.59 0.42 -8.31
C SER A 439 -1.29 -0.85 -7.82
N LEU A 440 -0.59 -1.98 -7.95
CA LEU A 440 -1.13 -3.30 -7.62
C LEU A 440 -1.75 -3.35 -6.21
N ASP A 441 -1.07 -2.77 -5.22
CA ASP A 441 -1.49 -2.79 -3.81
C ASP A 441 -2.67 -1.85 -3.53
N VAL A 442 -2.78 -0.72 -4.25
CA VAL A 442 -3.82 0.29 -4.00
C VAL A 442 -5.12 -0.04 -4.75
N LYS A 443 -5.02 -0.77 -5.87
CA LYS A 443 -6.13 -0.96 -6.81
C LYS A 443 -7.38 -1.59 -6.18
N ASN A 444 -7.24 -2.52 -5.26
CA ASN A 444 -8.38 -3.12 -4.54
C ASN A 444 -9.03 -2.16 -3.54
N LEU A 445 -8.27 -1.30 -2.88
CA LEU A 445 -8.81 -0.26 -2.00
C LEU A 445 -9.49 0.86 -2.79
N ALA A 446 -8.91 1.25 -3.92
CA ALA A 446 -9.46 2.28 -4.80
C ALA A 446 -10.82 1.83 -5.36
N ARG A 447 -10.94 0.57 -5.79
CA ARG A 447 -12.23 -0.02 -6.22
C ARG A 447 -13.32 0.02 -5.14
N LYS A 448 -12.94 0.03 -3.86
CA LYS A 448 -13.87 0.10 -2.72
C LYS A 448 -14.15 1.54 -2.26
N GLY A 449 -13.58 2.56 -2.90
CA GLY A 449 -13.66 3.96 -2.46
C GLY A 449 -12.92 4.23 -1.14
N GLN A 450 -11.94 3.38 -0.79
CA GLN A 450 -11.27 3.40 0.50
C GLN A 450 -9.77 3.73 0.41
N ALA A 451 -9.25 4.00 -0.79
CA ALA A 451 -7.85 4.37 -0.99
C ALA A 451 -7.65 5.88 -0.85
N PHE A 452 -6.56 6.28 -0.23
CA PHE A 452 -5.93 7.55 -0.57
C PHE A 452 -5.37 7.44 -2.00
N THR A 453 -5.88 8.28 -2.88
CA THR A 453 -5.37 8.46 -4.25
C THR A 453 -4.18 9.42 -4.26
N SER A 454 -3.53 9.61 -5.40
CA SER A 454 -2.54 10.68 -5.55
C SER A 454 -3.15 12.09 -5.53
N ASN A 455 -4.49 12.21 -5.54
CA ASN A 455 -5.17 13.50 -5.48
C ASN A 455 -5.47 13.89 -4.02
N LYS A 456 -4.77 14.92 -3.55
CA LYS A 456 -4.82 15.44 -2.17
C LYS A 456 -6.22 15.87 -1.76
N ASP A 457 -6.96 16.51 -2.66
CA ASP A 457 -8.29 17.03 -2.35
C ASP A 457 -9.28 15.90 -2.14
N THR A 458 -9.30 14.93 -3.04
CA THR A 458 -10.15 13.73 -2.93
C THR A 458 -9.87 12.98 -1.62
N ASN A 459 -8.60 12.88 -1.22
CA ASN A 459 -8.21 12.21 0.02
C ASN A 459 -8.79 12.87 1.26
N ILE A 460 -8.64 14.19 1.37
CA ILE A 460 -9.12 14.95 2.52
C ILE A 460 -10.64 14.89 2.56
N LEU A 461 -11.31 15.11 1.43
CA LEU A 461 -12.77 15.05 1.32
C LEU A 461 -13.31 13.67 1.70
N SER A 462 -12.62 12.59 1.32
CA SER A 462 -13.03 11.22 1.68
C SER A 462 -12.96 10.92 3.19
N THR A 463 -12.28 11.75 3.97
CA THR A 463 -12.12 11.56 5.43
C THR A 463 -13.07 12.41 6.27
N LEU A 464 -13.77 13.34 5.63
CA LEU A 464 -14.78 14.16 6.27
C LEU A 464 -16.11 13.40 6.30
N ASP A 465 -16.78 13.44 7.44
CA ASP A 465 -18.15 12.93 7.57
C ASP A 465 -19.12 14.07 7.27
N THR A 466 -19.82 13.98 6.15
CA THR A 466 -20.82 14.96 5.71
C THR A 466 -21.86 15.21 6.80
N ASN A 467 -22.29 14.15 7.49
CA ASN A 467 -23.35 14.25 8.50
C ASN A 467 -22.92 15.08 9.72
N SER A 468 -21.62 15.14 9.99
CA SER A 468 -21.06 15.93 11.10
C SER A 468 -21.02 17.44 10.85
N ILE A 469 -21.22 17.87 9.60
CA ILE A 469 -21.10 19.28 9.17
C ILE A 469 -22.49 19.90 8.92
N ILE A 470 -23.55 19.09 8.89
CA ILE A 470 -24.93 19.56 8.70
C ILE A 470 -25.37 20.40 9.88
N GLN A 471 -25.87 21.61 9.60
CA GLN A 471 -26.48 22.49 10.59
C GLN A 471 -27.99 22.27 10.59
N THR A 472 -28.52 21.74 11.69
CA THR A 472 -29.95 21.36 11.83
C THR A 472 -30.78 22.40 12.60
N ASP A 473 -30.14 23.45 13.10
CA ASP A 473 -30.69 24.52 13.95
C ASP A 473 -31.25 25.71 13.17
N TYR A 474 -31.36 25.59 11.84
CA TYR A 474 -31.93 26.63 10.99
C TYR A 474 -33.45 26.74 11.14
N LEU A 475 -33.91 27.96 11.38
CA LEU A 475 -35.31 28.33 11.44
C LEU A 475 -35.95 28.19 10.04
N THR A 476 -37.22 27.77 10.01
CA THR A 476 -37.99 27.54 8.78
C THR A 476 -39.25 28.38 8.75
N VAL A 477 -39.74 28.69 7.56
CA VAL A 477 -40.99 29.44 7.34
C VAL A 477 -41.95 28.67 6.44
N SER A 478 -43.24 28.96 6.55
CA SER A 478 -44.28 28.39 5.68
C SER A 478 -44.53 29.28 4.47
N PRO A 479 -44.87 28.74 3.28
CA PRO A 479 -45.13 29.52 2.07
C PRO A 479 -46.26 30.55 2.20
N ASP A 480 -47.22 30.29 3.10
CA ASP A 480 -48.40 31.14 3.31
C ASP A 480 -48.22 32.13 4.49
N GLU A 481 -47.04 32.16 5.11
CA GLU A 481 -46.71 33.18 6.12
C GLU A 481 -46.41 34.53 5.45
N SER A 482 -46.68 35.62 6.17
CA SER A 482 -46.29 36.96 5.73
C SER A 482 -44.79 37.19 5.92
N LEU A 483 -44.23 38.09 5.10
CA LEU A 483 -42.84 38.49 5.22
C LEU A 483 -42.52 39.11 6.59
N GLU A 484 -43.51 39.70 7.27
CA GLU A 484 -43.41 40.21 8.64
C GLU A 484 -42.85 39.17 9.62
N LYS A 485 -43.32 37.91 9.54
CA LYS A 485 -42.80 36.83 10.37
C LYS A 485 -41.35 36.50 10.03
N LEU A 486 -41.00 36.51 8.75
CA LEU A 486 -39.62 36.29 8.31
C LEU A 486 -38.70 37.42 8.83
N VAL A 487 -39.16 38.68 8.80
CA VAL A 487 -38.43 39.84 9.34
C VAL A 487 -38.23 39.70 10.85
N ASP A 488 -39.23 39.24 11.60
CA ASP A 488 -39.11 38.97 13.03
C ASP A 488 -38.08 37.87 13.34
N LEU A 489 -38.05 36.79 12.54
CA LEU A 489 -37.02 35.75 12.66
C LEU A 489 -35.61 36.29 12.35
N ILE A 490 -35.49 37.20 11.37
CA ILE A 490 -34.22 37.85 11.03
C ILE A 490 -33.76 38.77 12.17
N SER A 491 -34.66 39.51 12.83
CA SER A 491 -34.26 40.39 13.94
C SER A 491 -33.78 39.64 15.18
N HIS A 492 -34.19 38.38 15.35
CA HIS A 492 -33.86 37.55 16.51
C HIS A 492 -32.84 36.44 16.22
N SER A 493 -32.31 36.34 14.98
CA SER A 493 -31.33 35.33 14.60
C SER A 493 -30.22 35.89 13.72
N ASN A 494 -29.07 35.21 13.70
CA ASN A 494 -27.97 35.54 12.77
C ASN A 494 -28.10 34.80 11.43
N GLN A 495 -29.29 34.25 11.14
CA GLN A 495 -29.52 33.42 9.97
C GLN A 495 -29.76 34.28 8.72
N VAL A 496 -29.01 33.99 7.65
CA VAL A 496 -29.10 34.72 6.37
C VAL A 496 -29.89 33.99 5.29
N ILE A 497 -30.25 32.72 5.53
CA ILE A 497 -31.04 31.90 4.61
C ILE A 497 -32.09 31.10 5.37
N PHE A 498 -33.32 31.06 4.87
CA PHE A 498 -34.43 30.35 5.50
C PHE A 498 -35.00 29.32 4.53
N ALA A 499 -35.27 28.11 5.03
CA ALA A 499 -35.97 27.10 4.25
C ALA A 499 -37.48 27.35 4.31
N VAL A 500 -38.12 27.31 3.15
CA VAL A 500 -39.57 27.36 3.02
C VAL A 500 -40.09 25.94 2.95
N VAL A 501 -40.88 25.55 3.95
CA VAL A 501 -41.36 24.17 4.10
C VAL A 501 -42.87 24.13 4.24
N ASP A 502 -43.48 23.03 3.77
CA ASP A 502 -44.91 22.78 3.99
C ASP A 502 -45.20 22.16 5.37
N THR A 503 -46.47 21.83 5.61
CA THR A 503 -46.94 21.18 6.85
C THR A 503 -46.33 19.79 7.09
N GLU A 504 -45.83 19.11 6.06
CA GLU A 504 -45.18 17.81 6.16
C GLU A 504 -43.64 17.89 6.28
N LYS A 505 -43.09 19.11 6.32
CA LYS A 505 -41.66 19.46 6.25
C LYS A 505 -40.99 19.15 4.90
N GLN A 506 -41.75 19.13 3.80
CA GLN A 506 -41.18 19.08 2.45
C GLN A 506 -40.57 20.44 2.12
N LEU A 507 -39.40 20.44 1.49
CA LEU A 507 -38.72 21.66 1.06
C LEU A 507 -39.35 22.19 -0.24
N LEU A 508 -39.94 23.37 -0.18
CA LEU A 508 -40.56 24.03 -1.34
C LEU A 508 -39.62 25.05 -2.00
N GLY A 509 -38.79 25.72 -1.19
CA GLY A 509 -37.88 26.76 -1.66
C GLY A 509 -36.99 27.29 -0.54
N VAL A 510 -36.24 28.34 -0.85
CA VAL A 510 -35.41 29.08 0.12
C VAL A 510 -35.57 30.57 -0.08
N VAL A 511 -35.40 31.33 1.01
CA VAL A 511 -35.33 32.79 0.97
C VAL A 511 -33.99 33.21 1.55
N HIS A 512 -33.20 33.94 0.77
CA HIS A 512 -31.96 34.55 1.25
C HIS A 512 -32.24 36.01 1.66
N PHE A 513 -31.64 36.46 2.77
CA PHE A 513 -31.83 37.81 3.30
C PHE A 513 -31.57 38.91 2.25
N ASN A 514 -30.51 38.74 1.45
CA ASN A 514 -30.16 39.70 0.40
C ASN A 514 -31.24 39.84 -0.68
N ASP A 515 -32.04 38.80 -0.94
CA ASP A 515 -33.05 38.80 -2.01
C ASP A 515 -34.28 39.63 -1.60
N ILE A 516 -34.54 39.76 -0.30
CA ILE A 516 -35.65 40.52 0.26
C ILE A 516 -35.23 41.89 0.80
N ARG A 517 -33.95 42.25 0.71
CA ARG A 517 -33.38 43.45 1.34
C ARG A 517 -34.05 44.75 0.88
N GLU A 518 -34.51 44.82 -0.36
CA GLU A 518 -35.22 45.99 -0.90
C GLU A 518 -36.68 46.07 -0.45
N ILE A 519 -37.24 44.95 0.03
CA ILE A 519 -38.64 44.81 0.44
C ILE A 519 -38.79 45.09 1.94
N ILE A 520 -37.83 44.65 2.75
CA ILE A 520 -37.89 44.70 4.22
C ILE A 520 -37.91 46.12 4.81
N PHE A 521 -37.50 47.16 4.06
CA PHE A 521 -37.54 48.55 4.52
C PHE A 521 -38.89 49.26 4.27
N ASN A 522 -39.85 48.58 3.64
CA ASN A 522 -41.18 49.13 3.38
C ASN A 522 -42.23 48.37 4.18
N GLU A 523 -42.77 48.99 5.24
CA GLU A 523 -43.75 48.39 6.15
C GLU A 523 -44.98 47.80 5.42
N TYR A 524 -45.47 48.49 4.38
CA TYR A 524 -46.61 48.00 3.60
C TYR A 524 -46.25 46.72 2.86
N ARG A 525 -45.09 46.68 2.19
CA ARG A 525 -44.65 45.46 1.48
C ARG A 525 -44.38 44.30 2.43
N VAL A 526 -43.79 44.56 3.59
CA VAL A 526 -43.52 43.53 4.60
C VAL A 526 -44.81 42.87 5.09
N LYS A 527 -45.86 43.66 5.30
CA LYS A 527 -47.11 43.16 5.86
C LYS A 527 -47.94 42.33 4.87
N PHE A 528 -47.93 42.70 3.58
CA PHE A 528 -48.83 42.12 2.58
C PHE A 528 -48.16 41.13 1.60
N THR A 529 -46.83 41.03 1.59
CA THR A 529 -46.12 40.05 0.73
C THR A 529 -46.06 38.69 1.43
N LEU A 530 -46.47 37.62 0.74
CA LEU A 530 -46.34 36.25 1.23
C LEU A 530 -44.96 35.67 0.93
N VAL A 531 -44.48 34.75 1.77
CA VAL A 531 -43.17 34.09 1.60
C VAL A 531 -43.08 33.38 0.24
N LYS A 532 -44.17 32.76 -0.25
CA LYS A 532 -44.19 32.10 -1.56
C LYS A 532 -43.93 33.01 -2.75
N GLU A 533 -44.13 34.32 -2.60
CA GLU A 533 -43.92 35.31 -3.67
C GLU A 533 -42.44 35.72 -3.78
N VAL A 534 -41.66 35.55 -2.71
CA VAL A 534 -40.24 35.91 -2.65
C VAL A 534 -39.31 34.69 -2.61
N MET A 535 -39.83 33.49 -2.37
CA MET A 535 -39.03 32.28 -2.32
C MET A 535 -38.46 31.91 -3.69
N ILE A 536 -37.24 31.40 -3.68
CA ILE A 536 -36.55 30.91 -4.86
C ILE A 536 -36.45 29.40 -4.76
N LYS A 537 -36.66 28.71 -5.89
CA LYS A 537 -36.47 27.26 -5.96
C LYS A 537 -35.00 26.92 -5.74
N THR A 538 -34.75 25.88 -4.95
CA THR A 538 -33.39 25.45 -4.63
C THR A 538 -32.70 24.89 -5.87
N VAL A 539 -31.49 25.36 -6.15
CA VAL A 539 -30.72 24.97 -7.35
C VAL A 539 -30.27 23.50 -7.27
N ASP A 540 -29.95 23.02 -6.07
CA ASP A 540 -29.55 21.64 -5.80
C ASP A 540 -29.82 21.29 -4.32
N ILE A 541 -29.80 20.01 -3.99
CA ILE A 541 -30.08 19.46 -2.64
C ILE A 541 -28.99 18.46 -2.26
N ILE A 542 -28.74 18.26 -0.97
CA ILE A 542 -27.76 17.29 -0.46
C ILE A 542 -28.48 16.23 0.38
N TYR A 543 -27.94 15.01 0.41
CA TYR A 543 -28.35 13.97 1.36
C TYR A 543 -27.27 13.72 2.42
N PRO A 544 -27.61 13.33 3.66
CA PRO A 544 -26.63 12.98 4.69
C PRO A 544 -25.68 11.84 4.28
N SER A 545 -26.10 11.00 3.34
CA SER A 545 -25.29 9.92 2.76
C SER A 545 -24.35 10.36 1.63
N ASP A 546 -24.48 11.60 1.14
CA ASP A 546 -23.61 12.11 0.07
C ASP A 546 -22.16 12.22 0.57
N SER A 547 -21.19 11.95 -0.31
CA SER A 547 -19.79 12.18 0.00
C SER A 547 -19.47 13.69 0.00
N MET A 548 -18.52 14.12 0.83
CA MET A 548 -18.08 15.53 0.82
C MET A 548 -17.51 15.98 -0.53
N GLU A 549 -17.00 15.06 -1.35
CA GLU A 549 -16.61 15.36 -2.74
C GLU A 549 -17.83 15.75 -3.60
N THR A 550 -18.93 15.03 -3.46
CA THR A 550 -20.20 15.37 -4.13
C THR A 550 -20.72 16.72 -3.66
N VAL A 551 -20.68 16.97 -2.35
CA VAL A 551 -21.09 18.24 -1.74
C VAL A 551 -20.26 19.42 -2.28
N MET A 552 -18.94 19.29 -2.34
CA MET A 552 -18.05 20.32 -2.88
C MET A 552 -18.31 20.57 -4.37
N ASN A 553 -18.48 19.52 -5.17
CA ASN A 553 -18.81 19.66 -6.59
C ASN A 553 -20.15 20.37 -6.80
N LYS A 554 -21.16 20.10 -5.96
CA LYS A 554 -22.43 20.83 -5.98
C LYS A 554 -22.22 22.31 -5.69
N PHE A 555 -21.42 22.68 -4.69
CA PHE A 555 -21.08 24.08 -4.41
C PHE A 555 -20.33 24.78 -5.55
N GLU A 556 -19.42 24.08 -6.23
CA GLU A 556 -18.69 24.64 -7.38
C GLU A 556 -19.59 24.85 -8.58
N LYS A 557 -20.46 23.88 -8.89
CA LYS A 557 -21.38 23.93 -10.03
C LYS A 557 -22.46 24.99 -9.86
N THR A 558 -23.07 25.05 -8.68
CA THR A 558 -24.19 25.95 -8.38
C THR A 558 -23.76 27.35 -7.98
N LYS A 559 -22.51 27.52 -7.51
CA LYS A 559 -21.94 28.78 -6.99
C LYS A 559 -22.72 29.41 -5.82
N VAL A 560 -23.62 28.67 -5.17
CA VAL A 560 -24.35 29.14 -3.99
C VAL A 560 -23.52 29.03 -2.71
N GLN A 561 -23.90 29.77 -1.67
CA GLN A 561 -23.25 29.72 -0.36
C GLN A 561 -23.84 28.66 0.58
N PHE A 562 -25.09 28.26 0.36
CA PHE A 562 -25.82 27.33 1.21
C PHE A 562 -26.53 26.30 0.34
N LEU A 563 -26.44 25.02 0.73
CA LEU A 563 -27.19 23.94 0.11
C LEU A 563 -28.08 23.28 1.15
N PRO A 564 -29.39 23.14 0.87
CA PRO A 564 -30.32 22.46 1.76
C PRO A 564 -30.07 20.95 1.79
N VAL A 565 -30.34 20.35 2.93
CA VAL A 565 -30.17 18.91 3.17
C VAL A 565 -31.55 18.27 3.37
N LEU A 566 -31.79 17.18 2.64
CA LEU A 566 -32.99 16.36 2.80
C LEU A 566 -32.64 15.02 3.47
N LYS A 567 -33.46 14.60 4.42
CA LYS A 567 -33.40 13.29 5.06
C LYS A 567 -34.78 12.64 4.98
N ASP A 568 -34.85 11.44 4.40
CA ASP A 568 -36.10 10.72 4.17
C ASP A 568 -37.16 11.55 3.43
N GLY A 569 -36.71 12.37 2.47
CA GLY A 569 -37.55 13.27 1.69
C GLY A 569 -37.90 14.60 2.38
N LYS A 570 -37.59 14.78 3.66
CA LYS A 570 -37.94 15.98 4.43
C LYS A 570 -36.75 16.91 4.64
N TYR A 571 -37.01 18.21 4.79
CA TYR A 571 -35.98 19.18 5.14
C TYR A 571 -35.34 18.83 6.50
N TYR A 572 -34.01 18.79 6.50
CA TYR A 572 -33.21 18.39 7.66
C TYR A 572 -32.27 19.48 8.15
N GLY A 573 -31.81 20.38 7.28
CA GLY A 573 -30.89 21.45 7.62
C GLY A 573 -30.21 22.07 6.41
N PHE A 574 -29.13 22.82 6.64
CA PHE A 574 -28.26 23.35 5.59
C PHE A 574 -26.81 22.93 5.80
N ILE A 575 -26.04 22.94 4.71
CA ILE A 575 -24.59 23.01 4.75
C ILE A 575 -24.19 24.36 4.15
N SER A 576 -23.31 25.10 4.84
CA SER A 576 -22.70 26.31 4.28
C SER A 576 -21.34 25.98 3.64
N LYS A 577 -21.03 26.70 2.56
CA LYS A 577 -19.75 26.56 1.86
C LYS A 577 -18.57 26.93 2.76
N SER A 578 -18.73 27.92 3.63
CA SER A 578 -17.70 28.34 4.59
C SER A 578 -17.35 27.22 5.57
N LEU A 579 -18.36 26.57 6.19
CA LEU A 579 -18.14 25.44 7.10
C LEU A 579 -17.53 24.24 6.39
N ALA A 580 -17.98 23.92 5.17
CA ALA A 580 -17.38 22.84 4.37
C ALA A 580 -15.88 23.11 4.10
N LEU A 581 -15.54 24.34 3.71
CA LEU A 581 -14.16 24.76 3.46
C LEU A 581 -13.32 24.82 4.76
N GLU A 582 -13.91 25.22 5.88
CA GLU A 582 -13.25 25.24 7.19
C GLU A 582 -12.98 23.83 7.73
N ALA A 583 -13.94 22.93 7.59
CA ALA A 583 -13.77 21.50 7.90
C ALA A 583 -12.65 20.90 7.03
N TYR A 584 -12.65 21.19 5.72
CA TYR A 584 -11.57 20.81 4.82
C TYR A 584 -10.20 21.37 5.28
N ARG A 585 -10.12 22.68 5.57
CA ARG A 585 -8.86 23.34 5.98
C ARG A 585 -8.33 22.79 7.30
N THR A 586 -9.22 22.56 8.27
CA THR A 586 -8.88 21.97 9.56
C THR A 586 -8.33 20.56 9.38
N LYS A 587 -8.95 19.77 8.50
CA LYS A 587 -8.49 18.42 8.19
C LYS A 587 -7.16 18.43 7.44
N LEU A 588 -6.98 19.29 6.45
CA LEU A 588 -5.72 19.50 5.73
C LEU A 588 -4.56 19.80 6.69
N LYS A 589 -4.76 20.74 7.63
CA LYS A 589 -3.77 21.07 8.67
C LYS A 589 -3.48 19.87 9.57
N SER A 590 -4.48 19.04 9.88
CA SER A 590 -4.31 17.85 10.72
C SER A 590 -3.58 16.69 10.02
N MET A 591 -3.60 16.64 8.68
CA MET A 591 -3.01 15.57 7.88
C MET A 591 -1.60 15.87 7.40
N THR A 592 -1.24 17.14 7.23
CA THR A 592 0.11 17.53 6.79
C THR A 592 1.14 17.12 7.86
N ILE A 593 2.07 16.22 7.50
CA ILE A 593 3.12 15.74 8.39
C ILE A 593 4.27 16.75 8.33
N GLU A 594 4.54 17.45 9.43
CA GLU A 594 5.64 18.41 9.63
C GLU A 594 6.62 17.89 10.68
#